data_AF-A0A7Z0MNP5-F1
#
_entry.id   AF-A0A7Z0MNP5-F1
#
_cell.length_a   1.000
_cell.length_b   1.000
_cell.length_c   1.000
_cell.angle_alpha   90.00
_cell.angle_beta   90.00
_cell.angle_gamma   90.00
#
_symmetry.space_group_name_H-M   'P 1'
#
loop_
_entity.id
_entity.type
_entity.pdbx_description
1 polymer ?
#
loop_
_entity_poly.entity_id
_entity_poly.type
_entity_poly.pdbx_seq_one_letter_code
_entity_poly.pdbx_strand_id
1 'polypeptide(L)'
;MDKIGGWVLSHTRTVLFMALLVSVAGIMGALKLEVNESWVENFRTSEPIYLADTAINSTLDGSNTLDIVIETPNKEDIFKPENLRRIEALQSFLVTLPHVNGSTSIVEKKNPPSKRWF
;
A
#
# COMPACT_ATOMS: atom_id res chain seq x y z
N MET A 1 30.79 -23.67 37.34
CA MET A 1 29.56 -22.91 36.99
C MET A 1 28.97 -22.18 38.20
N ASP A 2 29.43 -22.49 39.41
CA ASP A 2 28.80 -22.04 40.68
C ASP A 2 29.06 -20.56 41.00
N LYS A 3 30.19 -19.99 40.52
CA LYS A 3 30.54 -18.58 40.74
C LYS A 3 29.61 -17.60 40.01
N ILE A 4 29.15 -17.95 38.81
CA ILE A 4 28.23 -17.12 38.03
C ILE A 4 26.82 -17.20 38.65
N GLY A 5 26.39 -18.39 39.05
CA GLY A 5 25.11 -18.60 39.74
C GLY A 5 25.02 -17.82 41.07
N GLY A 6 26.08 -17.87 41.90
CA GLY A 6 26.13 -17.11 43.16
C GLY A 6 26.11 -15.59 42.96
N TRP A 7 26.73 -15.10 41.89
CA TRP A 7 26.70 -13.67 41.54
C TRP A 7 25.31 -13.23 41.04
N VAL A 8 24.65 -14.04 40.22
CA VAL A 8 23.26 -13.79 39.78
C VAL A 8 22.30 -13.78 40.96
N LEU A 9 22.44 -14.72 41.90
CA LEU A 9 21.58 -14.80 43.09
C LEU A 9 21.76 -13.59 44.03
N SER A 10 22.99 -13.11 44.21
CA SER A 10 23.26 -11.91 45.03
C SER A 10 22.78 -10.60 44.39
N HIS A 11 22.63 -10.55 43.06
CA HIS A 11 22.19 -9.37 42.31
C HIS A 11 20.88 -9.57 41.55
N THR A 12 20.01 -10.47 42.06
CA THR A 12 18.79 -10.93 41.40
C THR A 12 17.91 -9.78 40.88
N ARG A 13 17.74 -8.69 41.66
CA ARG A 13 16.94 -7.53 41.24
C ARG A 13 17.50 -6.83 40.01
N THR A 14 18.83 -6.66 39.95
CA THR A 14 19.50 -6.01 38.81
C THR A 14 19.41 -6.86 37.56
N VAL A 15 19.59 -8.18 37.69
CA VAL A 15 19.48 -9.12 36.58
C VAL A 15 18.06 -9.16 36.02
N LEU A 16 17.04 -9.23 36.88
CA LEU A 16 15.64 -9.19 36.46
C LEU A 16 15.28 -7.86 35.79
N PHE A 17 15.77 -6.74 36.32
CA PHE A 17 15.55 -5.43 35.72
C PHE A 17 16.18 -5.34 34.32
N MET A 18 17.41 -5.81 34.15
CA MET A 18 18.08 -5.85 32.84
C MET A 18 17.37 -6.77 31.84
N ALA A 19 16.92 -7.95 32.29
CA ALA A 19 16.15 -8.86 31.45
C ALA A 19 14.82 -8.23 31.00
N LEU A 20 14.14 -7.53 31.91
CA LEU A 20 12.93 -6.78 31.59
C LEU A 20 13.21 -5.68 30.57
N LEU A 21 14.29 -4.92 30.76
CA LEU A 21 14.69 -3.83 29.86
C LEU A 21 14.96 -4.34 28.44
N VAL A 22 15.71 -5.44 28.32
CA VAL A 22 15.99 -6.10 27.02
C VAL A 22 14.71 -6.63 26.39
N SER A 23 13.81 -7.22 27.19
CA SER A 23 12.53 -7.74 26.69
C SER A 23 11.63 -6.62 26.16
N VAL A 24 11.53 -5.50 26.89
CA VAL A 24 10.76 -4.32 26.47
C VAL A 24 11.35 -3.70 25.21
N ALA A 25 12.68 -3.61 25.11
CA ALA A 25 13.36 -3.15 23.91
C ALA A 25 13.06 -4.06 22.70
N GLY A 26 13.07 -5.38 22.89
CA GLY A 26 12.71 -6.36 21.88
C GLY A 26 11.25 -6.20 21.41
N ILE A 27 10.32 -6.03 22.34
CA ILE A 27 8.89 -5.80 22.03
C ILE A 27 8.72 -4.50 21.24
N MET A 28 9.35 -3.40 21.66
CA MET A 28 9.29 -2.13 20.94
C MET A 28 9.88 -2.24 19.52
N GLY A 29 10.94 -3.02 19.34
CA GLY A 29 11.51 -3.31 18.02
C GLY A 29 10.55 -4.13 17.15
N ALA A 30 9.93 -5.16 17.72
CA ALA A 30 8.96 -5.99 17.03
C ALA A 30 7.70 -5.21 16.61
N LEU A 31 7.24 -4.27 17.44
CA LEU A 31 6.11 -3.38 17.11
C LEU A 31 6.43 -2.38 15.99
N LYS A 32 7.70 -2.12 15.71
CA LYS A 32 8.17 -1.29 14.59
C LYS A 32 8.46 -2.10 13.31
N LEU A 33 8.19 -3.40 13.32
CA LEU A 33 8.37 -4.22 12.15
C LEU A 33 7.26 -3.91 11.14
N GLU A 34 7.60 -3.15 10.10
CA GLU A 34 6.73 -2.96 8.95
C GLU A 34 6.88 -4.17 8.03
N VAL A 35 5.79 -4.90 7.81
CA VAL A 35 5.74 -5.99 6.84
C VAL A 35 5.67 -5.34 5.46
N ASN A 36 6.80 -5.29 4.75
CA ASN A 36 6.81 -4.79 3.39
C ASN A 36 6.25 -5.88 2.44
N GLU A 37 4.99 -5.72 2.03
CA GLU A 37 4.27 -6.64 1.14
C GLU A 37 4.70 -6.50 -0.34
N SER A 38 5.56 -5.53 -0.66
CA SER A 38 6.11 -5.37 -2.01
C SER A 38 7.15 -6.46 -2.28
N TRP A 39 6.70 -7.59 -2.82
CA TRP A 39 7.55 -8.73 -3.20
C TRP A 39 8.73 -8.32 -4.10
N VAL A 40 8.55 -7.31 -4.95
CA VAL A 40 9.58 -6.85 -5.88
C VAL A 40 10.67 -6.00 -5.19
N GLU A 41 10.35 -5.29 -4.11
CA GLU A 41 11.33 -4.48 -3.35
C GLU A 41 12.34 -5.32 -2.57
N ASN A 42 12.07 -6.61 -2.35
CA ASN A 42 13.01 -7.54 -1.72
C ASN A 42 14.14 -7.99 -2.68
N PHE A 43 14.00 -7.72 -3.98
CA PHE A 43 15.07 -7.98 -4.95
C PHE A 43 16.14 -6.89 -4.87
N ARG A 44 17.40 -7.24 -5.20
CA ARG A 44 18.46 -6.23 -5.30
C ARG A 44 18.08 -5.22 -6.38
N THR A 45 18.38 -3.95 -6.15
CA THR A 45 18.10 -2.86 -7.10
C THR A 45 18.77 -3.03 -8.46
N SER A 46 19.76 -3.92 -8.57
CA SER A 46 20.42 -4.31 -9.81
C SER A 46 19.71 -5.42 -10.59
N GLU A 47 18.71 -6.10 -10.00
CA GLU A 47 18.01 -7.19 -10.65
C GLU A 47 17.11 -6.66 -11.78
N PRO A 48 17.07 -7.33 -12.94
CA PRO A 48 16.23 -6.93 -14.07
C PRO A 48 14.75 -6.78 -13.70
N ILE A 49 14.25 -7.57 -12.74
CA ILE A 49 12.85 -7.50 -12.31
C ILE A 49 12.52 -6.22 -11.53
N TYR A 50 13.46 -5.72 -10.71
CA TYR A 50 13.29 -4.47 -9.98
C TYR A 50 13.30 -3.27 -10.93
N LEU A 51 14.22 -3.29 -11.90
CA LEU A 51 14.33 -2.24 -12.93
C LEU A 51 13.09 -2.22 -13.84
N ALA A 52 12.58 -3.40 -14.24
CA ALA A 52 11.37 -3.51 -15.04
C ALA A 52 10.14 -3.02 -14.28
N ASP A 53 9.98 -3.41 -13.01
CA ASP A 53 8.88 -2.95 -12.17
C ASP A 53 8.91 -1.43 -11.95
N THR A 54 10.09 -0.87 -11.66
CA THR A 54 10.28 0.59 -11.53
C THR A 54 9.93 1.31 -12.82
N ALA A 55 10.38 0.79 -13.98
CA ALA A 55 10.08 1.37 -15.27
C ALA A 55 8.56 1.34 -15.56
N ILE A 56 7.90 0.20 -15.30
CA ILE A 56 6.45 0.03 -15.49
C ILE A 56 5.66 0.94 -14.55
N ASN A 57 5.98 0.97 -13.26
CA ASN A 57 5.34 1.84 -12.28
C ASN A 57 5.59 3.34 -12.55
N SER A 58 6.67 3.69 -13.25
CA SER A 58 6.95 5.08 -13.67
C SER A 58 6.23 5.50 -14.95
N THR A 59 5.84 4.54 -15.80
CA THR A 59 5.25 4.82 -17.13
C THR A 59 3.77 4.51 -17.22
N LEU A 60 3.26 3.63 -16.37
CA LEU A 60 1.83 3.32 -16.24
C LEU A 60 1.28 4.03 -14.98
N ASP A 61 -0.02 4.35 -14.97
CA ASP A 61 -0.74 5.00 -13.84
C ASP A 61 -0.77 4.14 -12.53
N GLY A 62 0.12 3.14 -12.40
CA GLY A 62 0.24 2.21 -11.26
C GLY A 62 0.11 0.74 -11.71
N SER A 63 0.76 -0.16 -10.97
CA SER A 63 0.63 -1.63 -11.16
C SER A 63 -0.62 -2.23 -10.48
N ASN A 64 -1.27 -1.48 -9.59
CA ASN A 64 -2.45 -1.91 -8.86
C ASN A 64 -3.69 -1.13 -9.34
N THR A 65 -4.69 -1.85 -9.85
CA THR A 65 -5.97 -1.29 -10.28
C THR A 65 -7.07 -1.60 -9.28
N LEU A 66 -7.92 -0.62 -8.95
CA LEU A 66 -9.15 -0.81 -8.18
C LEU A 66 -10.35 -0.78 -9.13
N ASP A 67 -11.03 -1.91 -9.26
CA ASP A 67 -12.24 -2.02 -10.09
C ASP A 67 -13.50 -1.69 -9.29
N ILE A 68 -14.30 -0.75 -9.79
CA ILE A 68 -15.58 -0.35 -9.19
C ILE A 68 -16.72 -0.75 -10.14
N VAL A 69 -17.62 -1.62 -9.65
CA VAL A 69 -18.81 -2.05 -10.40
C VAL A 69 -20.01 -1.21 -9.99
N ILE A 70 -20.69 -0.62 -10.97
CA ILE A 70 -21.87 0.23 -10.77
C ILE A 70 -23.08 -0.45 -11.40
N GLU A 71 -24.08 -0.74 -10.57
CA GLU A 71 -25.33 -1.37 -11.01
C GLU A 71 -26.47 -0.36 -11.08
N THR A 72 -27.40 -0.58 -12.02
CA THR A 72 -28.62 0.21 -12.17
C THR A 72 -29.85 -0.69 -12.15
N PRO A 73 -31.00 -0.23 -11.63
CA PRO A 73 -32.19 -1.08 -11.49
C PRO A 73 -32.72 -1.65 -12.81
N ASN A 74 -32.60 -0.90 -13.91
CA ASN A 74 -33.04 -1.36 -15.23
C ASN A 74 -31.86 -1.52 -16.20
N LYS A 75 -32.08 -2.30 -17.26
CA LYS A 75 -31.13 -2.39 -18.39
C LYS A 75 -30.93 -1.02 -19.01
N GLU A 76 -29.70 -0.74 -19.44
CA GLU A 76 -29.29 0.49 -20.13
C GLU A 76 -29.38 1.80 -19.31
N ASP A 77 -29.89 1.76 -18.08
CA ASP A 77 -29.93 2.92 -17.19
C ASP A 77 -28.54 3.52 -16.95
N ILE A 78 -27.48 2.71 -17.03
CA ILE A 78 -26.09 3.16 -16.91
C ILE A 78 -25.72 4.26 -17.93
N PHE A 79 -26.38 4.29 -19.10
CA PHE A 79 -26.12 5.28 -20.15
C PHE A 79 -26.91 6.58 -19.99
N LYS A 80 -27.82 6.66 -19.00
CA LYS A 80 -28.60 7.87 -18.76
C LYS A 80 -27.68 9.02 -18.36
N PRO A 81 -27.91 10.25 -18.87
CA PRO A 81 -27.05 11.40 -18.61
C PRO A 81 -26.79 11.66 -17.12
N GLU A 82 -27.79 11.48 -16.27
CA GLU A 82 -27.67 11.62 -14.82
C GLU A 82 -26.72 10.60 -14.19
N ASN A 83 -26.71 9.36 -14.67
CA ASN A 83 -25.83 8.31 -14.17
C ASN A 83 -24.40 8.52 -14.66
N LEU A 84 -24.23 8.90 -15.94
CA LEU A 84 -22.91 9.25 -16.48
C LEU A 84 -22.28 10.43 -15.72
N ARG A 85 -23.05 11.47 -15.37
CA ARG A 85 -22.56 12.58 -14.53
C ARG A 85 -22.13 12.14 -13.13
N ARG A 86 -22.84 11.17 -12.53
CA ARG A 86 -22.45 10.61 -11.22
C ARG A 86 -21.15 9.81 -11.31
N ILE A 87 -20.97 9.06 -12.39
CA ILE A 87 -19.72 8.34 -12.66
C ILE A 87 -18.57 9.33 -12.85
N GLU A 88 -18.76 10.39 -13.63
CA GLU A 88 -17.76 11.46 -13.81
C GLU A 88 -17.39 12.15 -12.50
N ALA A 89 -18.38 12.44 -11.65
CA ALA A 89 -18.16 13.00 -10.33
C ALA A 89 -17.37 12.04 -9.42
N LEU A 90 -17.66 10.74 -9.49
CA LEU A 90 -16.91 9.71 -8.77
C LEU A 90 -15.45 9.66 -9.24
N GLN A 91 -15.20 9.65 -10.55
CA GLN A 91 -13.84 9.67 -11.10
C GLN A 91 -13.07 10.92 -10.63
N SER A 92 -13.72 12.09 -10.72
CA SER A 92 -13.13 13.35 -10.29
C SER A 92 -12.78 13.35 -8.81
N PHE A 93 -13.63 12.74 -7.98
CA PHE A 93 -13.36 12.55 -6.55
C PHE A 93 -12.19 11.59 -6.30
N LEU A 94 -12.16 10.43 -6.96
CA LEU A 94 -11.12 9.42 -6.76
C LEU A 94 -9.71 9.95 -7.06
N VAL A 95 -9.56 10.76 -8.10
CA VAL A 95 -8.28 11.37 -8.48
C VAL A 95 -7.78 12.37 -7.42
N THR A 96 -8.64 12.85 -6.51
CA THR A 96 -8.21 13.69 -5.38
C THR A 96 -7.62 12.90 -4.21
N LEU A 97 -7.80 11.57 -4.19
CA LEU A 97 -7.30 10.72 -3.11
C LEU A 97 -5.79 10.50 -3.22
N PRO A 98 -5.07 10.42 -2.09
CA PRO A 98 -3.66 10.06 -2.12
C PRO A 98 -3.49 8.66 -2.73
N HIS A 99 -2.42 8.49 -3.51
CA HIS A 99 -2.06 7.24 -4.20
C HIS A 99 -2.95 6.83 -5.38
N VAL A 100 -3.90 7.66 -5.81
CA VAL A 100 -4.68 7.44 -7.05
C VAL A 100 -4.10 8.30 -8.17
N ASN A 101 -3.40 7.68 -9.13
CA ASN A 101 -2.79 8.41 -10.25
C ASN A 101 -3.77 8.70 -11.40
N GLY A 102 -4.88 7.96 -11.49
CA GLY A 102 -5.85 8.10 -12.57
C GLY A 102 -7.12 7.29 -12.34
N SER A 103 -8.14 7.58 -13.14
CA SER A 103 -9.39 6.82 -13.17
C SER A 103 -9.94 6.80 -14.60
N THR A 104 -10.31 5.62 -15.11
CA THR A 104 -10.94 5.44 -16.43
C THR A 104 -12.37 4.91 -16.27
N SER A 105 -13.27 5.29 -17.17
CA SER A 105 -14.66 4.80 -17.15
C SER A 105 -15.33 4.88 -18.52
N ILE A 106 -16.55 4.34 -18.61
CA ILE A 106 -17.40 4.41 -19.81
C ILE A 106 -17.73 5.84 -20.27
N VAL A 107 -17.59 6.83 -19.39
CA VAL A 107 -17.85 8.24 -19.70
C VAL A 107 -16.87 8.77 -20.76
N GLU A 108 -15.61 8.31 -20.76
CA GLU A 108 -14.58 8.77 -21.71
C GLU A 108 -14.90 8.42 -23.17
N LYS A 109 -15.60 7.30 -23.42
CA LYS A 109 -16.04 6.93 -24.78
C LYS A 109 -16.95 7.99 -25.41
N LYS A 110 -17.63 8.80 -24.59
CA LYS A 110 -18.54 9.85 -25.04
C LYS A 110 -17.85 11.22 -25.14
N ASN A 111 -16.75 11.44 -24.43
CA ASN A 111 -15.99 12.69 -24.43
C ASN A 111 -14.49 12.41 -24.22
N PRO A 112 -13.73 12.09 -25.28
CA PRO A 112 -12.33 11.72 -25.15
C PRO A 112 -11.51 12.88 -24.59
N PRO A 113 -10.58 12.65 -23.65
CA PRO A 113 -9.72 13.70 -23.14
C PRO A 113 -8.86 14.25 -24.27
N SER A 114 -8.94 15.57 -24.49
CA SER A 114 -8.29 16.25 -25.61
C SER A 114 -6.76 16.22 -25.58
N LYS A 115 -6.14 15.75 -24.49
CA LYS A 115 -4.70 15.74 -24.28
C LYS A 115 -4.28 14.64 -23.30
N ARG A 116 -4.04 13.41 -23.78
CA ARG A 116 -3.40 12.39 -22.93
C ARG A 116 -2.65 11.29 -23.70
N TRP A 117 -2.19 11.60 -24.90
CA TRP A 117 -1.23 10.77 -25.62
C TRP A 117 -0.01 11.64 -25.92
N PHE A 118 1.17 11.10 -25.60
CA PHE A 118 2.51 11.71 -25.45
C PHE A 118 2.84 12.19 -24.03
#